data_AF-A0A918X125-F1
#
_entry.id   AF-A0A918X125-F1
#
_cell.length_a   1.000
_cell.length_b   1.000
_cell.length_c   1.000
_cell.angle_alpha   90.00
_cell.angle_beta   90.00
_cell.angle_gamma   90.00
#
_symmetry.space_group_name_H-M   'P 1'
#
loop_
_entity.id
_entity.type
_entity.pdbx_description
1 polymer ?
#
loop_
_entity_poly.entity_id
_entity_poly.type
_entity_poly.pdbx_seq_one_letter_code
_entity_poly.pdbx_strand_id
1 'polypeptide(L)'
;MSTEFAGMIECRPGARLWGPDDEDSRWQAAIDVLHLNTGNAYAALACLFGVRNSFGFLPLAEDRGMPHDASEGVRTEYAGYPGAPDERGTTWITWAELAAADWDGTDRDGTLTRREVAGDATHWGPVWTVMRVLGELHGAQNVRLVVWFF
;
A
#
# COMPACT_ATOMS: atom_id res chain seq x y z
N MET A 1 -11.17 19.37 4.99
CA MET A 1 -11.43 18.55 3.79
C MET A 1 -10.91 17.16 4.06
N SER A 2 -11.68 16.12 3.79
CA SER A 2 -11.18 14.74 3.86
C SER A 2 -10.14 14.50 2.74
N THR A 3 -9.14 13.64 2.94
CA THR A 3 -8.50 12.93 1.81
C THR A 3 -9.20 11.59 1.76
N GLU A 4 -9.78 11.26 0.63
CA GLU A 4 -10.25 9.91 0.37
C GLU A 4 -9.14 9.15 -0.36
N PHE A 5 -9.09 7.84 -0.16
CA PHE A 5 -8.13 7.00 -0.84
C PHE A 5 -8.80 5.69 -1.22
N ALA A 6 -8.30 5.08 -2.28
CA ALA A 6 -8.60 3.72 -2.63
C ALA A 6 -7.29 3.02 -2.98
N GLY A 7 -7.36 1.71 -3.16
CA GLY A 7 -6.19 0.93 -3.44
C GLY A 7 -6.50 -0.54 -3.56
N MET A 8 -5.50 -1.27 -4.02
CA MET A 8 -5.59 -2.70 -4.28
C MET A 8 -4.32 -3.37 -3.76
N ILE A 9 -4.50 -4.52 -3.11
CA ILE A 9 -3.41 -5.48 -2.94
C ILE A 9 -3.34 -6.29 -4.24
N GLU A 10 -2.13 -6.42 -4.79
CA GLU A 10 -1.84 -7.34 -5.87
C GLU A 10 -0.69 -8.27 -5.51
N CYS A 11 -0.66 -9.44 -6.15
CA CYS A 11 0.37 -10.45 -5.95
C CYS A 11 0.81 -11.09 -7.27
N ARG A 12 1.97 -11.74 -7.25
CA ARG A 12 2.55 -12.43 -8.40
C ARG A 12 2.64 -13.94 -8.10
N PRO A 13 1.53 -14.70 -8.25
CA PRO A 13 1.48 -16.09 -7.81
C PRO A 13 2.44 -17.00 -8.59
N GLY A 14 2.65 -16.70 -9.87
CA GLY A 14 3.54 -17.44 -10.73
C GLY A 14 5.02 -17.37 -10.36
N ALA A 15 5.44 -16.31 -9.67
CA ALA A 15 6.86 -16.09 -9.36
C ALA A 15 7.48 -17.21 -8.54
N ARG A 16 6.68 -17.88 -7.70
CA ARG A 16 7.13 -19.05 -6.94
C ARG A 16 7.25 -20.31 -7.79
N LEU A 17 6.40 -20.46 -8.81
CA LEU A 17 6.31 -21.67 -9.63
C LEU A 17 7.30 -21.64 -10.79
N TRP A 18 7.43 -20.49 -11.45
CA TRP A 18 8.16 -20.34 -12.70
C TRP A 18 9.34 -19.35 -12.60
N GLY A 19 9.46 -18.63 -11.48
CA GLY A 19 10.45 -17.57 -11.29
C GLY A 19 9.89 -16.18 -11.61
N PRO A 20 10.46 -15.10 -11.05
CA PRO A 20 9.90 -13.76 -11.16
C PRO A 20 9.95 -13.17 -12.57
N ASP A 21 10.88 -13.62 -13.41
CA ASP A 21 11.10 -13.10 -14.76
C ASP A 21 10.31 -13.86 -15.85
N ASP A 22 9.54 -14.87 -15.45
CA ASP A 22 8.69 -15.64 -16.35
C ASP A 22 7.47 -14.83 -16.81
N GLU A 23 7.05 -14.99 -18.06
CA GLU A 23 5.93 -14.24 -18.65
C GLU A 23 4.58 -14.51 -17.95
N ASP A 24 4.42 -15.71 -17.38
CA ASP A 24 3.24 -16.10 -16.62
C ASP A 24 3.30 -15.62 -15.15
N SER A 25 4.46 -15.15 -14.70
CA SER A 25 4.66 -14.50 -13.41
C SER A 25 4.27 -13.02 -13.46
N ARG A 26 3.06 -12.73 -13.96
CA ARG A 26 2.48 -11.37 -13.95
C ARG A 26 1.83 -11.02 -12.62
N TRP A 27 1.81 -9.73 -12.30
CA TRP A 27 1.01 -9.21 -11.18
C TRP A 27 -0.48 -9.43 -11.45
N GLN A 28 -1.22 -9.77 -10.40
CA GLN A 28 -2.65 -9.99 -10.41
C GLN A 28 -3.29 -9.29 -9.21
N ALA A 29 -4.34 -8.51 -9.47
CA ALA A 29 -5.18 -7.94 -8.44
C ALA A 29 -5.75 -9.04 -7.52
N ALA A 30 -5.61 -8.85 -6.21
CA ALA A 30 -6.04 -9.83 -5.20
C ALA A 30 -7.26 -9.35 -4.42
N ILE A 31 -7.20 -8.15 -3.84
CA ILE A 31 -8.32 -7.60 -3.04
C ILE A 31 -8.25 -6.08 -2.99
N ASP A 32 -9.42 -5.45 -3.02
CA ASP A 32 -9.59 -4.02 -2.84
C ASP A 32 -9.49 -3.65 -1.36
N VAL A 33 -8.70 -2.62 -1.07
CA VAL A 33 -8.45 -2.08 0.27
C VAL A 33 -9.74 -1.62 0.94
N LEU A 34 -10.74 -1.18 0.18
CA LEU A 34 -12.06 -0.82 0.70
C LEU A 34 -12.74 -1.98 1.46
N HIS A 35 -12.43 -3.23 1.11
CA HIS A 35 -12.96 -4.41 1.80
C HIS A 35 -12.25 -4.69 3.13
N LEU A 36 -11.09 -4.07 3.37
CA LEU A 36 -10.20 -4.39 4.49
C LEU A 36 -10.02 -3.22 5.46
N ASN A 37 -9.91 -2.00 4.95
CA ASN A 37 -9.74 -0.81 5.75
C ASN A 37 -11.10 -0.21 6.09
N THR A 38 -11.45 -0.28 7.38
CA THR A 38 -12.78 0.09 7.89
C THR A 38 -12.82 1.51 8.46
N GLY A 39 -11.75 2.28 8.34
CA GLY A 39 -11.64 3.58 8.99
C GLY A 39 -10.85 4.60 8.19
N ASN A 40 -10.84 5.82 8.71
CA ASN A 40 -10.07 6.92 8.15
C ASN A 40 -8.87 7.18 9.08
N ALA A 41 -7.65 7.07 8.56
CA ALA A 41 -6.44 7.26 9.37
C ALA A 41 -5.46 8.17 8.64
N TYR A 42 -5.69 9.49 8.69
CA TYR A 42 -4.77 10.50 8.13
C TYR A 42 -3.33 10.34 8.63
N ALA A 43 -3.15 10.02 9.90
CA ALA A 43 -1.83 9.80 10.47
C ALA A 43 -1.14 8.58 9.83
N ALA A 44 -1.89 7.54 9.48
CA ALA A 44 -1.37 6.39 8.73
C ALA A 44 -0.98 6.78 7.31
N LEU A 45 -1.83 7.53 6.60
CA LEU A 45 -1.52 7.98 5.24
C LEU A 45 -0.29 8.90 5.20
N ALA A 46 -0.15 9.79 6.18
CA ALA A 46 1.04 10.60 6.38
C ALA A 46 2.28 9.73 6.65
N CYS A 47 2.15 8.77 7.56
CA CYS A 47 3.24 7.89 7.98
C CYS A 47 3.72 6.90 6.90
N LEU A 48 2.79 6.38 6.10
CA LEU A 48 3.09 5.40 5.06
C LEU A 48 3.47 6.08 3.74
N PHE A 49 2.74 7.13 3.34
CA PHE A 49 2.73 7.64 1.96
C PHE A 49 3.01 9.14 1.84
N GLY A 50 3.24 9.86 2.95
CA GLY A 50 3.54 11.30 2.92
C GLY A 50 2.31 12.18 2.68
N VAL A 51 1.12 11.58 2.55
CA VAL A 51 -0.11 12.31 2.21
C VAL A 51 -0.52 13.22 3.36
N ARG A 52 -0.56 14.54 3.08
CA ARG A 52 -0.90 15.59 4.05
C ARG A 52 -0.14 15.42 5.38
N ASN A 53 1.16 15.18 5.28
CA ASN A 53 2.03 14.84 6.39
C ASN A 53 2.38 16.05 7.29
N SER A 54 1.37 16.66 7.91
CA SER A 54 1.56 17.72 8.92
C SER A 54 2.27 17.21 10.17
N PHE A 55 2.08 15.92 10.50
CA PHE A 55 2.78 15.19 11.57
C PHE A 55 4.30 15.16 11.35
N GLY A 56 4.76 15.19 10.10
CA GLY A 56 6.19 15.21 9.76
C GLY A 56 6.88 13.85 9.96
N PHE A 57 6.17 12.75 9.74
CA PHE A 57 6.80 11.42 9.61
C PHE A 57 7.78 11.41 8.43
N LEU A 58 8.80 10.55 8.49
CA LEU A 58 9.50 10.12 7.27
C LEU A 58 8.66 9.02 6.60
N PRO A 59 8.02 9.26 5.44
CA PRO A 59 7.14 8.27 4.83
C PRO A 59 7.91 7.07 4.27
N LEU A 60 7.27 5.89 4.26
CA LEU A 60 7.89 4.67 3.72
C LEU A 60 7.91 4.65 2.19
N ALA A 61 6.84 5.15 1.57
CA ALA A 61 6.62 5.07 0.13
C ALA A 61 5.89 6.33 -0.38
N GLU A 62 6.58 7.46 -0.38
CA GLU A 62 6.06 8.71 -0.95
C GLU A 62 6.31 8.79 -2.46
N ASP A 63 5.32 9.31 -3.18
CA ASP A 63 5.41 9.79 -4.58
C ASP A 63 6.12 8.86 -5.58
N ARG A 64 5.82 7.56 -5.51
CA ARG A 64 6.40 6.56 -6.43
C ARG A 64 5.64 6.43 -7.76
N GLY A 65 4.47 7.07 -7.87
CA GLY A 65 3.57 6.93 -9.01
C GLY A 65 2.88 5.55 -9.08
N MET A 66 2.17 5.31 -10.18
CA MET A 66 1.62 3.99 -10.51
C MET A 66 2.77 3.05 -10.91
N PRO A 67 2.83 1.81 -10.39
CA PRO A 67 3.80 0.85 -10.86
C PRO A 67 3.70 0.61 -12.38
N HIS A 68 4.83 0.63 -13.07
CA HIS A 68 4.87 0.41 -14.52
C HIS A 68 4.37 -0.98 -14.93
N ASP A 69 4.45 -1.97 -14.03
CA ASP A 69 4.01 -3.35 -14.18
C ASP A 69 2.74 -3.65 -13.36
N ALA A 70 1.97 -2.63 -12.98
CA ALA A 70 0.68 -2.82 -12.30
C ALA A 70 -0.22 -3.76 -13.11
N SER A 71 -0.92 -4.66 -12.40
CA SER A 71 -1.85 -5.61 -13.02
C SER A 71 -2.96 -4.90 -13.77
N GLU A 72 -3.54 -5.59 -14.75
CA GLU A 72 -4.69 -5.08 -15.51
C GLU A 72 -5.83 -4.70 -14.56
N GLY A 73 -6.12 -5.52 -13.55
CA GLY A 73 -7.15 -5.24 -12.55
C GLY A 73 -6.92 -3.93 -11.78
N VAL A 74 -5.67 -3.65 -11.37
CA VAL A 74 -5.34 -2.37 -10.72
C VAL A 74 -5.54 -1.20 -11.67
N ARG A 75 -5.15 -1.32 -12.94
CA ARG A 75 -5.32 -0.26 -13.94
C ARG A 75 -6.78 0.00 -14.26
N THR A 76 -7.59 -1.04 -14.39
CA THR A 76 -9.02 -0.95 -14.64
C THR A 76 -9.72 -0.24 -13.48
N GLU A 77 -9.43 -0.64 -12.24
CA GLU A 77 -10.02 -0.01 -11.06
C GLU A 77 -9.60 1.45 -10.95
N TYR A 78 -8.31 1.75 -11.12
CA TYR A 78 -7.79 3.11 -11.11
C TYR A 78 -8.46 4.02 -12.15
N ALA A 79 -8.67 3.52 -13.37
CA ALA A 79 -9.33 4.28 -14.44
C ALA A 79 -10.82 4.55 -14.17
N GLY A 80 -11.45 3.79 -13.26
CA GLY A 80 -12.84 3.95 -12.86
C GLY A 80 -13.07 5.11 -11.88
N TYR A 81 -12.02 5.62 -11.23
CA TYR A 81 -12.15 6.71 -10.25
C TYR A 81 -12.24 8.09 -10.91
N PRO A 82 -13.28 8.90 -10.60
CA PRO A 82 -13.43 10.24 -11.16
C PRO A 82 -12.46 11.24 -10.51
N GLY A 83 -11.60 11.85 -11.32
CA GLY A 83 -10.62 12.86 -10.88
C GLY A 83 -9.35 12.75 -11.72
N ALA A 84 -8.61 13.86 -11.88
CA ALA A 84 -7.35 13.80 -12.62
C ALA A 84 -6.33 12.94 -11.85
N PRO A 85 -5.75 11.89 -12.47
CA PRO A 85 -4.64 11.08 -11.95
C PRO A 85 -3.52 11.88 -11.25
N ASP A 86 -3.30 13.10 -11.74
CA ASP A 86 -2.14 13.92 -11.44
C ASP A 86 -2.33 14.91 -10.28
N GLU A 87 -3.55 15.11 -9.74
CA GLU A 87 -3.77 16.15 -8.72
C GLU A 87 -3.48 15.70 -7.28
N ARG A 88 -3.48 14.39 -7.00
CA ARG A 88 -3.41 13.87 -5.62
C ARG A 88 -2.47 12.67 -5.40
N GLY A 89 -1.90 12.11 -6.48
CA GLY A 89 -0.79 11.16 -6.43
C GLY A 89 -1.21 9.68 -6.35
N THR A 90 -0.32 8.80 -6.80
CA THR A 90 -0.39 7.34 -6.66
C THR A 90 0.93 6.85 -6.09
N THR A 91 0.92 5.83 -5.25
CA THR A 91 2.14 5.21 -4.74
C THR A 91 1.90 3.74 -4.41
N TRP A 92 2.96 3.04 -4.04
CA TRP A 92 2.91 1.61 -3.74
C TRP A 92 4.02 1.17 -2.78
N ILE A 93 3.75 0.12 -2.01
CA ILE A 93 4.69 -0.47 -1.07
C ILE A 93 4.58 -2.00 -1.08
N THR A 94 5.71 -2.70 -1.08
CA THR A 94 5.75 -4.17 -1.02
C THR A 94 5.58 -4.68 0.41
N TRP A 95 5.17 -5.95 0.53
CA TRP A 95 5.18 -6.61 1.83
C TRP A 95 6.61 -6.71 2.41
N ALA A 96 7.62 -6.92 1.56
CA ALA A 96 9.02 -6.94 1.98
C ALA A 96 9.46 -5.62 2.65
N GLU A 97 9.06 -4.48 2.08
CA GLU A 97 9.37 -3.16 2.67
C GLU A 97 8.62 -2.93 3.98
N LEU A 98 7.35 -3.32 4.07
CA LEU A 98 6.56 -3.21 5.31
C LEU A 98 7.10 -4.10 6.43
N ALA A 99 7.54 -5.31 6.09
CA ALA A 99 8.12 -6.26 7.04
C ALA A 99 9.48 -5.78 7.58
N ALA A 100 10.23 -5.03 6.78
CA ALA A 100 11.52 -4.45 7.17
C ALA A 100 11.41 -3.04 7.78
N ALA A 101 10.21 -2.44 7.80
CA ALA A 101 10.02 -1.08 8.27
C ALA A 101 10.31 -0.95 9.78
N ASP A 102 10.90 0.18 10.15
CA ASP A 102 11.03 0.56 11.56
C ASP A 102 9.66 1.01 12.09
N TRP A 103 8.97 0.16 12.83
CA TRP A 103 7.64 0.45 13.36
C TRP A 103 7.64 1.37 14.58
N ASP A 104 8.81 1.61 15.18
CA ASP A 104 8.95 2.48 16.36
C ASP A 104 9.40 3.90 15.98
N GLY A 105 9.73 4.13 14.69
CA GLY A 105 9.96 5.45 14.13
C GLY A 105 8.77 6.39 14.34
N THR A 106 9.07 7.64 14.71
CA THR A 106 8.08 8.62 15.17
C THR A 106 7.80 9.74 14.17
N ASP A 107 6.77 10.53 14.47
CA ASP A 107 6.55 11.83 13.88
C ASP A 107 7.61 12.86 14.32
N ARG A 108 7.53 14.09 13.79
CA ARG A 108 8.53 15.15 14.04
C ARG A 108 8.71 15.45 15.52
N ASP A 109 7.60 15.42 16.27
CA ASP A 109 7.56 15.81 17.68
C ASP A 109 7.75 14.62 18.63
N GLY A 110 7.90 13.39 18.12
CA GLY A 110 8.08 12.19 18.92
C GLY A 110 6.83 11.77 19.71
N THR A 111 5.65 12.23 19.30
CA THR A 111 4.37 12.01 20.00
C THR A 111 3.69 10.73 19.54
N LEU A 112 3.82 10.36 18.26
CA LEU A 112 3.18 9.19 17.68
C LEU A 112 4.22 8.32 16.98
N THR A 113 4.16 7.02 17.25
CA THR A 113 4.92 6.00 16.53
C THR A 113 4.16 5.53 15.29
N ARG A 114 4.90 5.01 14.30
CA ARG A 114 4.32 4.34 13.14
C ARG A 114 3.39 3.19 13.53
N ARG A 115 3.75 2.42 14.56
CA ARG A 115 2.93 1.32 15.11
C ARG A 115 1.58 1.79 15.62
N GLU A 116 1.52 2.93 16.31
CA GLU A 116 0.26 3.46 16.85
C GLU A 116 -0.70 3.93 15.75
N VAL A 117 -0.17 4.47 14.65
CA VAL A 117 -1.00 5.07 13.60
C VAL A 117 -1.33 4.10 12.46
N ALA A 118 -0.44 3.15 12.18
CA ALA A 118 -0.55 2.25 11.03
C ALA A 118 -0.28 0.77 11.36
N GLY A 119 -0.08 0.38 12.62
CA GLY A 119 0.25 -1.00 12.99
C GLY A 119 -0.93 -1.98 12.93
N ASP A 120 -0.67 -3.24 13.30
CA ASP A 120 -1.67 -4.34 13.26
C ASP A 120 -2.92 -4.08 14.13
N ALA A 121 -2.82 -3.27 15.17
CA ALA A 121 -3.93 -2.92 16.06
C ALA A 121 -4.83 -1.77 15.52
N THR A 122 -4.50 -1.24 14.34
CA THR A 122 -5.23 -0.14 13.70
C THR A 122 -6.17 -0.67 12.60
N HIS A 123 -6.90 0.23 11.93
CA HIS A 123 -7.69 -0.13 10.74
C HIS A 123 -6.86 -0.69 9.57
N TRP A 124 -5.52 -0.58 9.63
CA TRP A 124 -4.61 -1.20 8.66
C TRP A 124 -4.28 -2.67 8.95
N GLY A 125 -4.58 -3.16 10.16
CA GLY A 125 -4.29 -4.55 10.54
C GLY A 125 -4.84 -5.61 9.59
N PRO A 126 -6.09 -5.50 9.09
CA PRO A 126 -6.61 -6.42 8.09
C PRO A 126 -5.83 -6.39 6.76
N VAL A 127 -5.41 -5.20 6.31
CA VAL A 127 -4.58 -5.03 5.10
C VAL A 127 -3.25 -5.77 5.25
N TRP A 128 -2.55 -5.54 6.37
CA TRP A 128 -1.28 -6.22 6.66
C TRP A 128 -1.44 -7.72 6.84
N THR A 129 -2.55 -8.16 7.42
CA THR A 129 -2.85 -9.59 7.54
C THR A 129 -2.97 -10.26 6.18
N VAL A 130 -3.69 -9.66 5.24
CA VAL A 130 -3.80 -10.21 3.88
C VAL A 130 -2.45 -10.17 3.15
N MET A 131 -1.72 -9.06 3.21
CA MET A 131 -0.40 -8.96 2.59
C MET A 131 0.59 -9.99 3.16
N ARG A 132 0.56 -10.24 4.47
CA ARG A 132 1.36 -11.26 5.14
C ARG A 132 1.05 -12.66 4.63
N VAL A 133 -0.24 -13.03 4.57
CA VAL A 133 -0.68 -14.33 4.05
C VAL A 133 -0.23 -14.53 2.60
N LEU A 134 -0.47 -13.54 1.73
CA LEU A 134 -0.01 -13.60 0.34
C LEU A 134 1.52 -13.66 0.25
N GLY A 135 2.23 -12.96 1.14
CA GLY A 135 3.69 -12.94 1.19
C GLY A 135 4.28 -14.29 1.58
N GLU A 136 3.64 -15.02 2.49
CA GLU A 136 4.01 -16.39 2.85
C GLU A 136 3.78 -17.37 1.69
N LEU A 137 2.74 -17.14 0.88
CA LEU A 137 2.41 -17.99 -0.26
C LEU A 137 3.32 -17.74 -1.47
N HIS A 138 3.56 -16.46 -1.80
CA HIS A 138 4.17 -16.05 -3.08
C HIS A 138 5.55 -15.41 -2.94
N GLY A 139 5.99 -15.14 -1.72
CA GLY A 139 7.21 -14.38 -1.41
C GLY A 139 6.92 -12.91 -1.15
N ALA A 140 7.61 -12.31 -0.18
CA ALA A 140 7.34 -10.95 0.28
C ALA A 140 7.56 -9.86 -0.78
N GLN A 141 8.44 -10.09 -1.75
CA GLN A 141 8.65 -9.18 -2.89
C GLN A 141 7.53 -9.26 -3.93
N ASN A 142 6.74 -10.34 -3.91
CA ASN A 142 5.70 -10.66 -4.89
C ASN A 142 4.30 -10.27 -4.39
N VAL A 143 4.23 -9.36 -3.42
CA VAL A 143 3.00 -8.79 -2.88
C VAL A 143 3.22 -7.31 -2.66
N ARG A 144 2.31 -6.48 -3.17
CA ARG A 144 2.33 -5.04 -2.91
C ARG A 144 0.94 -4.47 -2.79
N LEU A 145 0.88 -3.39 -2.04
CA LEU A 145 -0.26 -2.50 -1.95
C LEU A 145 -0.01 -1.33 -2.91
N VAL A 146 -0.96 -1.08 -3.80
CA VAL A 146 -1.02 0.11 -4.66
C VAL A 146 -2.16 0.99 -4.17
N VAL A 147 -1.91 2.28 -3.97
CA VAL A 147 -2.92 3.23 -3.46
C VAL A 147 -2.93 4.52 -4.28
N TRP A 148 -4.10 5.12 -4.39
CA TRP A 148 -4.33 6.40 -5.04
C TRP A 148 -5.28 7.27 -4.21
N PHE A 149 -5.15 8.58 -4.36
CA PHE A 149 -5.79 9.56 -3.48
C PHE A 149 -6.73 10.48 -4.27
N PHE A 150 -7.89 10.83 -3.69
CA PHE A 150 -8.92 11.69 -4.28
C PHE A 150 -9.75 12.45 -3.23
#